data_AF-A0A0U3UD09-F1
#
_entry.id   AF-A0A0U3UD09-F1
#
_cell.length_a   1.000
_cell.length_b   1.000
_cell.length_c   1.000
_cell.angle_alpha   90.00
_cell.angle_beta   90.00
_cell.angle_gamma   90.00
#
_symmetry.space_group_name_H-M   'P 1'
#
loop_
_entity.id
_entity.type
_entity.pdbx_description
1 polymer ?
#
loop_
_entity_poly.entity_id
_entity_poly.type
_entity_poly.pdbx_seq_one_letter_code
_entity_poly.pdbx_strand_id
1 'polypeptide(L)'
;MKRLITTLAILLVVVVAGMTALVLLVNPNDFRTYMVQQVQQRSGYQLEVSGDLRWHVWPQLSILAGRMSLTAPGASQPMVTAENMRLDVNLWPLLSHQLSVSQVMLKNAVIRATPDSAPQKISGSPVGPRDAEPVSTGTNGWSFDIAKLRVADSLLIWQQPGGEEYNFRNLNLNLDQDASKNASIELATRISRNQRNVSVNLKGQMNVAQYPHRLVGQLDELDYTLDGANLPPQGIKGTLSGQGEWNGDKQQFSMQKMQLTANDSTLDGSAEGRLTLPQQLNLALHATTLNLDNLMASAPASDNSTAQHASVIRTPVIAEPRNRENADSPLNLMDLTLSLNADSGVWRGLTLTNLQIDASNQEGLMTLSKLQGKIGDGHFSLPGSVDIRQPVTQVALQPEIENISIAPLMKALELPESLQGTVSMKGNLSGAGLSVEEAKRNWQGSAEMEATNLQLSQLNLQQMVRRAVSRVSNRVSNDEPDDQGIQQLSGRISLQQGKIVMPDLQGGSSRLAVQTKGSIDVVNQQLDVTINMMLRGWKGDDKLAGLLNSQTIPLRMYGGWNNLQYSLPVDDVVRQQLQSEAKSRLNEWLDRQQPAKQP
;
A
#
# COMPACT_ATOMS: atom_id res chain seq x y z
N MET A 1 -58.98 -41.15 -8.70
CA MET A 1 -58.64 -39.85 -9.35
C MET A 1 -59.76 -38.80 -9.25
N LYS A 2 -60.99 -39.04 -9.73
CA LYS A 2 -62.07 -38.02 -9.74
C LYS A 2 -62.35 -37.35 -8.37
N ARG A 3 -62.46 -38.13 -7.28
CA ARG A 3 -62.73 -37.57 -5.93
C ARG A 3 -61.60 -36.68 -5.41
N LEU A 4 -60.35 -36.98 -5.75
CA LEU A 4 -59.16 -36.24 -5.34
C LEU A 4 -59.05 -34.89 -6.07
N ILE A 5 -59.42 -34.88 -7.37
CA ILE A 5 -59.50 -33.66 -8.18
C ILE A 5 -60.63 -32.75 -7.66
N THR A 6 -61.79 -33.31 -7.31
CA THR A 6 -62.91 -32.53 -6.77
C THR A 6 -62.58 -31.92 -5.39
N THR A 7 -61.93 -32.65 -4.48
CA THR A 7 -61.49 -32.07 -3.21
C THR A 7 -60.43 -30.98 -3.39
N LEU A 8 -59.47 -31.16 -4.31
CA LEU A 8 -58.50 -30.12 -4.66
C LEU A 8 -59.17 -28.86 -5.24
N ALA A 9 -60.16 -29.04 -6.11
CA ALA A 9 -60.91 -27.93 -6.69
C ALA A 9 -61.74 -27.18 -5.64
N ILE A 10 -62.41 -27.89 -4.73
CA ILE A 10 -63.14 -27.27 -3.61
C ILE A 10 -62.18 -26.52 -2.70
N LEU A 11 -61.04 -27.12 -2.34
CA LEU A 11 -60.02 -26.46 -1.52
C LEU A 11 -59.51 -25.18 -2.18
N LEU A 12 -59.21 -25.22 -3.48
CA LEU A 12 -58.79 -24.05 -4.25
C LEU A 12 -59.86 -22.95 -4.20
N VAL A 13 -61.12 -23.29 -4.43
CA VAL A 13 -62.23 -22.33 -4.39
C VAL A 13 -62.39 -21.72 -3.00
N VAL A 14 -62.28 -22.52 -1.94
CA VAL A 14 -62.34 -22.05 -0.54
C VAL A 14 -61.18 -21.09 -0.25
N VAL A 15 -59.97 -21.41 -0.69
CA VAL A 15 -58.78 -20.56 -0.51
C VAL A 15 -58.94 -19.24 -1.27
N VAL A 16 -59.38 -19.29 -2.53
CA VAL A 16 -59.64 -18.09 -3.35
C VAL A 16 -60.75 -17.23 -2.75
N ALA A 17 -61.86 -17.83 -2.32
CA ALA A 17 -62.97 -17.13 -1.68
C ALA A 17 -62.54 -16.49 -0.35
N GLY A 18 -61.78 -17.20 0.48
CA GLY A 18 -61.23 -16.68 1.74
C GLY A 18 -60.28 -15.51 1.53
N MET A 19 -59.37 -15.58 0.55
CA MET A 19 -58.49 -14.46 0.20
C MET A 19 -59.27 -13.27 -0.36
N THR A 20 -60.30 -13.52 -1.17
CA THR A 20 -61.18 -12.46 -1.70
C THR A 20 -61.93 -11.76 -0.56
N ALA A 21 -62.47 -12.52 0.39
CA ALA A 21 -63.14 -11.97 1.57
C ALA A 21 -62.19 -11.13 2.43
N LEU A 22 -60.95 -11.58 2.65
CA LEU A 22 -59.92 -10.83 3.39
C LEU A 22 -59.65 -9.46 2.75
N VAL A 23 -59.44 -9.42 1.43
CA VAL A 23 -59.16 -8.18 0.69
C VAL A 23 -60.35 -7.22 0.70
N LEU A 24 -61.57 -7.73 0.74
CA LEU A 24 -62.79 -6.92 0.80
C LEU A 24 -63.13 -6.41 2.22
N LEU A 25 -62.83 -7.18 3.27
CA LEU A 25 -63.12 -6.80 4.66
C LEU A 25 -62.04 -5.89 5.27
N VAL A 26 -60.78 -6.05 4.88
CA VAL A 26 -59.64 -5.37 5.51
C VAL A 26 -59.05 -4.32 4.56
N ASN A 27 -59.28 -3.03 4.85
CA ASN A 27 -58.71 -1.94 4.05
C ASN A 27 -57.21 -1.78 4.37
N PRO A 28 -56.30 -1.93 3.38
CA PRO A 28 -54.87 -1.79 3.62
C PRO A 28 -54.48 -0.38 4.08
N ASN A 29 -55.29 0.65 3.78
CA ASN A 29 -55.00 2.03 4.15
C ASN A 29 -55.15 2.32 5.65
N ASP A 30 -55.90 1.49 6.40
CA ASP A 30 -56.01 1.63 7.86
C ASP A 30 -54.65 1.39 8.54
N PHE A 31 -53.83 0.51 7.96
CA PHE A 31 -52.47 0.25 8.45
C PHE A 31 -51.51 1.42 8.20
N ARG A 32 -51.80 2.34 7.27
CA ARG A 32 -50.96 3.51 7.03
C ARG A 32 -50.83 4.35 8.29
N THR A 33 -51.97 4.74 8.84
CA THR A 33 -52.03 5.56 10.06
C THR A 33 -51.34 4.86 11.22
N TYR A 34 -51.57 3.55 11.36
CA TYR A 34 -50.92 2.72 12.37
C TYR A 34 -49.39 2.72 12.23
N MET A 35 -48.86 2.47 11.03
CA MET A 35 -47.41 2.45 10.78
C MET A 35 -46.77 3.80 11.06
N VAL A 36 -47.36 4.90 10.56
CA VAL A 36 -46.85 6.26 10.76
C VAL A 36 -46.77 6.59 12.25
N GLN A 37 -47.84 6.30 13.01
CA GLN A 37 -47.87 6.51 14.45
C GLN A 37 -46.86 5.65 15.19
N GLN A 38 -46.74 4.36 14.86
CA GLN A 38 -45.79 3.47 15.53
C GLN A 38 -44.33 3.87 15.27
N VAL A 39 -43.99 4.26 14.03
CA VAL A 39 -42.63 4.74 13.71
C VAL A 39 -42.34 6.02 14.48
N GLN A 40 -43.26 6.99 14.49
CA GLN A 40 -43.07 8.24 15.21
C GLN A 40 -42.96 8.04 16.73
N GLN A 41 -43.82 7.20 17.32
CA GLN A 41 -43.81 6.94 18.77
C GLN A 41 -42.55 6.21 19.23
N ARG A 42 -42.07 5.24 18.46
CA ARG A 42 -40.92 4.40 18.87
C ARG A 42 -39.57 5.02 18.54
N SER A 43 -39.47 5.73 17.42
CA SER A 43 -38.20 6.25 16.90
C SER A 43 -38.09 7.77 16.91
N GLY A 44 -39.21 8.48 16.97
CA GLY A 44 -39.28 9.93 16.75
C GLY A 44 -39.27 10.35 15.28
N TYR A 45 -39.00 9.44 14.34
CA TYR A 45 -38.94 9.74 12.92
C TYR A 45 -40.33 9.93 12.33
N GLN A 46 -40.44 10.86 11.39
CA GLN A 46 -41.67 11.10 10.65
C GLN A 46 -41.68 10.22 9.40
N LEU A 47 -42.54 9.20 9.40
CA LEU A 47 -42.81 8.37 8.24
C LEU A 47 -43.95 9.00 7.43
N GLU A 48 -43.73 9.22 6.14
CA GLU A 48 -44.76 9.64 5.20
C GLU A 48 -44.89 8.58 4.10
N VAL A 49 -46.11 8.12 3.84
CA VAL A 49 -46.39 7.15 2.78
C VAL A 49 -47.42 7.75 1.82
N SER A 50 -46.96 8.06 0.61
CA SER A 50 -47.73 8.69 -0.45
C SER A 50 -48.46 7.67 -1.32
N GLY A 51 -49.69 8.01 -1.73
CA GLY A 51 -50.55 7.14 -2.53
C GLY A 51 -51.21 6.02 -1.71
N ASP A 52 -52.07 5.24 -2.37
CA ASP A 52 -52.85 4.21 -1.69
C ASP A 52 -52.06 2.92 -1.47
N LEU A 53 -52.25 2.32 -0.29
CA LEU A 53 -51.73 0.99 0.01
C LEU A 53 -52.56 -0.04 -0.73
N ARG A 54 -51.91 -1.05 -1.32
CA ARG A 54 -52.58 -2.11 -2.09
C ARG A 54 -52.23 -3.47 -1.53
N TRP A 55 -53.22 -4.35 -1.46
CA TRP A 55 -52.99 -5.76 -1.19
C TRP A 55 -52.39 -6.46 -2.40
N HIS A 56 -51.47 -7.38 -2.13
CA HIS A 56 -50.97 -8.36 -3.07
C HIS A 56 -50.99 -9.72 -2.37
N VAL A 57 -51.79 -10.65 -2.88
CA VAL A 57 -52.16 -11.87 -2.15
C VAL A 57 -51.48 -13.16 -2.65
N TRP A 58 -50.65 -13.07 -3.71
CA TRP A 58 -50.00 -14.23 -4.31
C TRP A 58 -48.61 -13.89 -4.86
N PRO A 59 -47.55 -14.66 -4.59
CA PRO A 59 -47.53 -15.96 -3.89
C PRO A 59 -47.56 -15.88 -2.35
N GLN A 60 -47.44 -14.68 -1.77
CA GLN A 60 -47.56 -14.43 -0.33
C GLN A 60 -48.34 -13.12 -0.11
N LEU A 61 -48.93 -12.97 1.08
CA LEU A 61 -49.71 -11.79 1.44
C LEU A 61 -48.80 -10.60 1.76
N SER A 62 -48.98 -9.51 1.03
CA SER A 62 -48.13 -8.33 1.10
C SER A 62 -48.90 -7.02 0.96
N ILE A 63 -48.40 -5.98 1.60
CA ILE A 63 -48.84 -4.60 1.44
C ILE A 63 -47.84 -3.91 0.52
N LEU A 64 -48.31 -3.41 -0.62
CA LEU A 64 -47.54 -2.58 -1.55
C LEU A 64 -47.83 -1.12 -1.26
N ALA A 65 -46.77 -0.34 -1.04
CA ALA A 65 -46.79 1.10 -0.92
C ALA A 65 -45.99 1.72 -2.06
N GLY A 66 -46.45 2.88 -2.54
CA GLY A 66 -45.72 3.70 -3.50
C GLY A 66 -44.58 4.46 -2.83
N ARG A 67 -44.50 5.77 -3.12
CA ARG A 67 -43.42 6.61 -2.59
C ARG A 67 -43.54 6.75 -1.08
N MET A 68 -42.43 6.58 -0.37
CA MET A 68 -42.33 6.87 1.05
C MET A 68 -41.12 7.74 1.38
N SER A 69 -41.21 8.48 2.47
CA SER A 69 -40.12 9.25 3.07
C SER A 69 -40.05 8.97 4.57
N LEU A 70 -38.84 8.91 5.12
CA LEU A 70 -38.57 8.83 6.53
C LEU A 70 -37.64 9.97 6.91
N THR A 71 -38.13 10.90 7.72
CA THR A 71 -37.42 12.14 8.08
C THR A 71 -37.06 12.12 9.55
N ALA A 72 -35.79 12.39 9.86
CA ALA A 72 -35.31 12.51 11.23
C ALA A 72 -35.86 13.79 11.89
N PRO A 73 -36.03 13.83 13.22
CA PRO A 73 -36.49 15.02 13.92
C PRO A 73 -35.63 16.25 13.62
N GLY A 74 -36.25 17.31 13.10
CA GLY A 74 -35.56 18.58 12.80
C GLY A 74 -34.64 18.55 11.57
N ALA A 75 -34.55 17.45 10.85
CA ALA A 75 -33.73 17.36 9.63
C ALA A 75 -34.34 18.17 8.47
N SER A 76 -33.50 18.77 7.63
CA SER A 76 -33.94 19.53 6.46
C SER A 76 -34.22 18.63 5.25
N GLN A 77 -33.66 17.43 5.24
CA GLN A 77 -33.83 16.42 4.20
C GLN A 77 -34.29 15.08 4.78
N PRO A 78 -35.11 14.30 4.05
CA PRO A 78 -35.47 12.95 4.48
C PRO A 78 -34.23 12.04 4.49
N MET A 79 -34.12 11.22 5.53
CA MET A 79 -33.04 10.24 5.70
C MET A 79 -33.22 9.05 4.76
N VAL A 80 -34.46 8.60 4.56
CA VAL A 80 -34.77 7.55 3.58
C VAL A 80 -35.89 8.03 2.69
N THR A 81 -35.74 7.84 1.39
CA THR A 81 -36.84 7.91 0.43
C THR A 81 -36.87 6.63 -0.36
N ALA A 82 -38.03 6.13 -0.76
CA ALA A 82 -38.13 4.96 -1.62
C ALA A 82 -39.31 5.10 -2.57
N GLU A 83 -39.16 4.65 -3.82
CA GLU A 83 -40.25 4.69 -4.80
C GLU A 83 -41.29 3.60 -4.56
N ASN A 84 -40.84 2.44 -4.11
CA ASN A 84 -41.70 1.29 -3.86
C ASN A 84 -41.24 0.62 -2.57
N MET A 85 -42.21 0.34 -1.71
CA MET A 85 -42.04 -0.48 -0.52
C MET A 85 -43.01 -1.65 -0.58
N ARG A 86 -42.54 -2.84 -0.24
CA ARG A 86 -43.35 -4.03 -0.06
C ARG A 86 -43.12 -4.57 1.35
N LEU A 87 -44.21 -4.76 2.09
CA LEU A 87 -44.20 -5.38 3.40
C LEU A 87 -44.90 -6.73 3.27
N ASP A 88 -44.16 -7.82 3.44
CA ASP A 88 -44.78 -9.14 3.53
C ASP A 88 -45.27 -9.32 4.97
N VAL A 89 -46.51 -9.81 5.11
CA VAL A 89 -47.21 -9.82 6.39
C VAL A 89 -47.79 -11.19 6.68
N ASN A 90 -47.82 -11.55 7.96
CA ASN A 90 -48.42 -12.80 8.41
C ASN A 90 -49.95 -12.72 8.38
N LEU A 91 -50.63 -13.76 7.89
CA LEU A 91 -52.09 -13.78 7.77
C LEU A 91 -52.82 -13.79 9.13
N TRP A 92 -52.38 -14.64 10.06
CA TRP A 92 -53.10 -14.85 11.33
C TRP A 92 -53.23 -13.59 12.20
N PRO A 93 -52.18 -12.78 12.42
CA PRO A 93 -52.27 -11.55 13.22
C PRO A 93 -53.19 -10.48 12.61
N LEU A 94 -53.41 -10.50 11.28
CA LEU A 94 -54.28 -9.53 10.61
C LEU A 94 -55.75 -9.70 10.99
N LEU A 95 -56.20 -10.93 11.29
CA LEU A 95 -57.56 -11.18 11.80
C LEU A 95 -57.81 -10.50 13.15
N SER A 96 -56.73 -10.28 13.93
CA SER A 96 -56.75 -9.54 15.19
C SER A 96 -56.32 -8.07 15.05
N HIS A 97 -56.31 -7.51 13.83
CA HIS A 97 -55.89 -6.13 13.56
C HIS A 97 -54.44 -5.81 13.97
N GLN A 98 -53.55 -6.80 13.98
CA GLN A 98 -52.13 -6.62 14.30
C GLN A 98 -51.27 -6.78 13.03
N LEU A 99 -50.40 -5.81 12.78
CA LEU A 99 -49.46 -5.85 11.67
C LEU A 99 -48.18 -6.57 12.11
N SER A 100 -47.94 -7.77 11.58
CA SER A 100 -46.71 -8.54 11.77
C SER A 100 -45.98 -8.66 10.44
N VAL A 101 -44.86 -7.95 10.31
CA VAL A 101 -44.07 -7.87 9.08
C VAL A 101 -42.99 -8.96 9.11
N SER A 102 -43.00 -9.85 8.12
CA SER A 102 -41.99 -10.90 7.95
C SER A 102 -40.85 -10.46 7.04
N GLN A 103 -41.15 -9.66 6.02
CA GLN A 103 -40.15 -9.11 5.10
C GLN A 103 -40.40 -7.64 4.81
N VAL A 104 -39.34 -6.86 4.81
CA VAL A 104 -39.34 -5.48 4.30
C VAL A 104 -38.54 -5.46 3.01
N MET A 105 -39.17 -5.00 1.93
CA MET A 105 -38.49 -4.77 0.65
C MET A 105 -38.61 -3.30 0.25
N LEU A 106 -37.46 -2.68 -0.01
CA LEU A 106 -37.34 -1.33 -0.56
C LEU A 106 -36.71 -1.41 -1.94
N LYS A 107 -37.30 -0.73 -2.92
CA LYS A 107 -36.75 -0.62 -4.27
C LYS A 107 -36.58 0.85 -4.66
N ASN A 108 -35.46 1.14 -5.33
CA ASN A 108 -35.05 2.49 -5.72
C ASN A 108 -35.04 3.42 -4.50
N ALA A 109 -34.51 2.94 -3.38
CA ALA A 109 -34.40 3.74 -2.17
C ALA A 109 -33.19 4.67 -2.27
N VAL A 110 -33.34 5.88 -1.75
CA VAL A 110 -32.23 6.80 -1.53
C VAL A 110 -32.08 7.03 -0.03
N ILE A 111 -31.00 6.50 0.52
CA ILE A 111 -30.63 6.54 1.93
C ILE A 111 -29.57 7.62 2.11
N ARG A 112 -29.80 8.58 3.00
CA ARG A 112 -28.91 9.72 3.26
C ARG A 112 -28.42 9.65 4.70
N ALA A 113 -27.12 9.44 4.86
CA ALA A 113 -26.40 9.59 6.11
C ALA A 113 -25.47 10.81 5.99
N THR A 114 -26.09 11.99 5.95
CA THR A 114 -25.46 13.30 5.72
C THR A 114 -25.84 14.25 6.86
N PRO A 115 -25.10 15.35 7.10
CA PRO A 115 -25.44 16.31 8.15
C PRO A 115 -26.87 16.89 8.02
N ASP A 116 -27.37 17.05 6.79
CA ASP A 116 -28.70 17.60 6.50
C ASP A 116 -29.85 16.62 6.78
N SER A 117 -29.56 15.32 6.78
CA SER A 117 -30.52 14.26 7.10
C SER A 117 -30.41 13.75 8.54
N ALA A 118 -29.42 14.23 9.30
CA ALA A 118 -29.22 13.86 10.70
C ALA A 118 -30.22 14.59 11.62
N PRO A 119 -30.58 13.99 12.78
CA PRO A 119 -31.43 14.67 13.76
C PRO A 119 -30.81 16.01 14.20
N GLN A 120 -31.56 17.10 14.10
CA GLN A 120 -31.12 18.42 14.54
C GLN A 120 -31.81 18.81 15.85
N LYS A 121 -31.05 19.43 16.77
CA LYS A 121 -31.65 20.02 17.97
C LYS A 121 -32.50 21.22 17.56
N ILE A 122 -33.80 21.14 17.83
CA ILE A 122 -34.76 22.23 17.58
C ILE A 122 -34.38 23.43 18.45
N SER A 123 -34.03 24.56 17.82
CA SER A 123 -33.77 25.83 18.52
C SER A 123 -35.01 26.26 19.31
N GLY A 124 -34.85 26.48 20.63
CA GLY A 124 -35.96 26.86 21.54
C GLY A 124 -36.53 25.72 22.40
N SER A 125 -36.01 24.49 22.29
CA SER A 125 -36.33 23.41 23.23
C SER A 125 -35.91 23.79 24.66
N PRO A 126 -36.76 23.59 25.70
CA PRO A 126 -36.39 23.88 27.08
C PRO A 126 -35.08 23.20 27.46
N VAL A 127 -34.09 23.99 27.87
CA VAL A 127 -32.84 23.47 28.42
C VAL A 127 -33.18 23.00 29.85
N GLY A 128 -33.20 21.69 30.06
CA GLY A 128 -33.38 21.11 31.39
C GLY A 128 -32.29 21.58 32.37
N PRO A 129 -32.56 21.60 33.68
CA PRO A 129 -31.57 21.96 34.70
C PRO A 129 -30.27 21.15 34.54
N ARG A 130 -29.12 21.79 34.75
CA ARG A 130 -27.77 21.22 34.56
C ARG A 130 -27.47 19.97 35.42
N ASP A 131 -28.32 19.67 36.40
CA ASP A 131 -28.16 18.56 37.35
C ASP A 131 -29.25 17.48 37.23
N ALA A 132 -30.02 17.47 36.14
CA ALA A 132 -30.74 16.25 35.79
C ALA A 132 -29.68 15.23 35.35
N GLU A 133 -29.45 14.21 36.18
CA GLU A 133 -28.78 12.99 35.74
C GLU A 133 -29.31 12.66 34.34
N PRO A 134 -28.44 12.41 33.35
CA PRO A 134 -28.90 12.07 32.02
C PRO A 134 -29.84 10.88 32.23
N VAL A 135 -31.15 11.11 32.02
CA VAL A 135 -32.10 10.02 31.87
C VAL A 135 -31.45 9.20 30.79
N SER A 136 -30.90 8.06 31.20
CA SER A 136 -30.33 7.12 30.29
C SER A 136 -31.48 6.85 29.35
N THR A 137 -31.42 7.43 28.14
CA THR A 137 -32.12 6.87 27.01
C THR A 137 -31.45 5.52 26.88
N GLY A 138 -31.93 4.57 27.69
CA GLY A 138 -31.51 3.18 27.66
C GLY A 138 -31.52 2.86 26.19
N THR A 139 -30.36 2.43 25.73
CA THR A 139 -30.00 2.22 24.33
C THR A 139 -31.22 1.67 23.59
N ASN A 140 -32.06 2.55 23.02
CA ASN A 140 -33.17 2.18 22.17
C ASN A 140 -32.57 1.85 20.80
N GLY A 141 -31.51 1.02 20.83
CA GLY A 141 -31.02 0.31 19.68
C GLY A 141 -32.17 -0.56 19.25
N TRP A 142 -32.60 -0.36 18.01
CA TRP A 142 -33.61 -1.19 17.37
C TRP A 142 -33.27 -2.65 17.64
N SER A 143 -34.19 -3.41 18.27
CA SER A 143 -34.07 -4.85 18.27
C SER A 143 -34.18 -5.31 16.83
N PHE A 144 -33.13 -5.91 16.30
CA PHE A 144 -33.13 -6.47 14.96
C PHE A 144 -34.05 -7.70 14.93
N ASP A 145 -35.34 -7.46 14.75
CA ASP A 145 -36.42 -8.47 14.75
C ASP A 145 -37.10 -8.57 13.37
N ILE A 146 -36.40 -8.12 12.32
CA ILE A 146 -36.85 -8.24 10.94
C ILE A 146 -36.29 -9.56 10.39
N ALA A 147 -37.17 -10.52 10.11
CA ALA A 147 -36.75 -11.82 9.59
C ALA A 147 -36.12 -11.71 8.20
N LYS A 148 -36.66 -10.85 7.31
CA LYS A 148 -36.08 -10.64 5.98
C LYS A 148 -36.02 -9.16 5.60
N LEU A 149 -34.87 -8.71 5.12
CA LEU A 149 -34.69 -7.35 4.59
C LEU A 149 -34.12 -7.43 3.17
N ARG A 150 -34.80 -6.77 2.24
CA ARG A 150 -34.35 -6.63 0.87
C ARG A 150 -34.29 -5.17 0.46
N VAL A 151 -33.12 -4.73 0.01
CA VAL A 151 -32.92 -3.44 -0.62
C VAL A 151 -32.49 -3.71 -2.05
N ALA A 152 -33.17 -3.12 -3.03
CA ALA A 152 -32.91 -3.34 -4.44
C ALA A 152 -32.68 -2.03 -5.18
N ASP A 153 -31.67 -2.02 -6.06
CA ASP A 153 -31.39 -0.91 -7.00
C ASP A 153 -31.31 0.46 -6.30
N SER A 154 -30.74 0.50 -5.09
CA SER A 154 -30.80 1.67 -4.22
C SER A 154 -29.49 2.48 -4.22
N LEU A 155 -29.55 3.67 -3.63
CA LEU A 155 -28.43 4.60 -3.46
C LEU A 155 -28.27 4.93 -1.98
N LEU A 156 -27.08 4.69 -1.42
CA LEU A 156 -26.69 5.25 -0.14
C LEU A 156 -25.71 6.40 -0.37
N ILE A 157 -25.99 7.55 0.24
CA ILE A 157 -25.13 8.73 0.27
C ILE A 157 -24.66 8.92 1.71
N TRP A 158 -23.35 8.81 1.93
CA TRP A 158 -22.74 8.98 3.25
C TRP A 158 -21.78 10.16 3.24
N GLN A 159 -21.91 11.06 4.21
CA GLN A 159 -21.05 12.21 4.36
C GLN A 159 -20.91 12.57 5.85
N GLN A 160 -19.67 12.67 6.33
CA GLN A 160 -19.38 13.21 7.65
C GLN A 160 -19.39 14.75 7.62
N PRO A 161 -19.67 15.44 8.74
CA PRO A 161 -19.59 16.90 8.81
C PRO A 161 -18.21 17.42 8.37
N GLY A 162 -18.17 18.27 7.35
CA GLY A 162 -16.92 18.79 6.75
C GLY A 162 -16.12 17.78 5.92
N GLY A 163 -16.61 16.54 5.80
CA GLY A 163 -15.99 15.47 5.02
C GLY A 163 -16.53 15.37 3.59
N GLU A 164 -15.86 14.54 2.80
CA GLU A 164 -16.28 14.23 1.43
C GLU A 164 -17.46 13.26 1.39
N GLU A 165 -18.24 13.32 0.30
CA GLU A 165 -19.40 12.46 0.06
C GLU A 165 -18.99 11.12 -0.58
N TYR A 166 -19.54 10.03 -0.05
CA TYR A 166 -19.39 8.67 -0.55
C TYR A 166 -20.73 8.19 -1.13
N ASN A 167 -20.71 7.81 -2.40
CA ASN A 167 -21.90 7.33 -3.11
C ASN A 167 -21.82 5.82 -3.31
N PHE A 168 -22.76 5.09 -2.72
CA PHE A 168 -22.94 3.65 -2.82
C PHE A 168 -24.10 3.38 -3.78
N ARG A 169 -23.79 3.21 -5.06
CA ARG A 169 -24.74 3.02 -6.16
C ARG A 169 -25.04 1.56 -6.37
N ASN A 170 -26.22 1.27 -6.92
CA ASN A 170 -26.71 -0.08 -7.19
C ASN A 170 -26.65 -0.96 -5.93
N LEU A 171 -27.01 -0.37 -4.78
CA LEU A 171 -27.05 -1.04 -3.50
C LEU A 171 -28.14 -2.12 -3.53
N ASN A 172 -27.70 -3.37 -3.57
CA ASN A 172 -28.53 -4.55 -3.46
C ASN A 172 -28.14 -5.27 -2.17
N LEU A 173 -29.07 -5.35 -1.22
CA LEU A 173 -28.90 -6.07 0.04
C LEU A 173 -30.00 -7.11 0.15
N ASN A 174 -29.61 -8.34 0.45
CA ASN A 174 -30.52 -9.41 0.81
C ASN A 174 -30.07 -9.97 2.17
N LEU A 175 -31.02 -10.06 3.09
CA LEU A 175 -30.76 -10.46 4.46
C LEU A 175 -31.91 -11.36 4.89
N ASP A 176 -31.60 -12.60 5.22
CA ASP A 176 -32.58 -13.63 5.60
C ASP A 176 -32.15 -14.28 6.90
N GLN A 177 -32.97 -14.10 7.94
CA GLN A 177 -32.78 -14.59 9.30
C GLN A 177 -33.77 -15.72 9.61
N ASP A 178 -33.23 -16.83 10.11
CA ASP A 178 -34.03 -17.98 10.54
C ASP A 178 -34.59 -17.81 11.97
N ALA A 179 -35.40 -18.78 12.39
CA ALA A 179 -35.97 -18.81 13.74
C ALA A 179 -34.91 -18.98 14.87
N SER A 180 -33.70 -19.44 14.52
CA SER A 180 -32.56 -19.59 15.44
C SER A 180 -31.70 -18.33 15.52
N LYS A 181 -32.11 -17.24 14.84
CA LYS A 181 -31.37 -15.98 14.73
C LYS A 181 -30.02 -16.13 14.03
N ASN A 182 -29.91 -17.07 13.10
CA ASN A 182 -28.83 -17.08 12.11
C ASN A 182 -29.30 -16.32 10.88
N ALA A 183 -28.53 -15.33 10.46
CA ALA A 183 -28.80 -14.50 9.30
C ALA A 183 -27.78 -14.77 8.18
N SER A 184 -28.27 -14.93 6.96
CA SER A 184 -27.46 -14.87 5.75
C SER A 184 -27.52 -13.46 5.16
N ILE A 185 -26.40 -12.96 4.68
CA ILE A 185 -26.28 -11.64 4.06
C ILE A 185 -25.67 -11.77 2.67
N GLU A 186 -26.29 -11.11 1.70
CA GLU A 186 -25.73 -10.86 0.38
C GLU A 186 -25.79 -9.36 0.10
N LEU A 187 -24.65 -8.75 -0.23
CA LEU A 187 -24.54 -7.33 -0.51
C LEU A 187 -23.80 -7.13 -1.81
N ALA A 188 -24.35 -6.35 -2.74
CA ALA A 188 -23.66 -5.88 -3.93
C ALA A 188 -23.79 -4.37 -4.03
N THR A 189 -22.68 -3.67 -4.27
CA THR A 189 -22.68 -2.20 -4.38
C THR A 189 -21.47 -1.70 -5.16
N ARG A 190 -21.60 -0.51 -5.76
CA ARG A 190 -20.46 0.26 -6.29
C ARG A 190 -20.30 1.55 -5.52
N ILE A 191 -19.16 1.71 -4.88
CA ILE A 191 -18.76 2.88 -4.14
C ILE A 191 -17.94 3.76 -5.07
N SER A 192 -18.30 5.03 -5.21
CA SER A 192 -17.52 6.00 -5.99
C SER A 192 -17.14 7.19 -5.13
N ARG A 193 -15.85 7.57 -5.15
CA ARG A 193 -15.28 8.74 -4.47
C ARG A 193 -14.09 9.30 -5.24
N ASN A 194 -14.10 10.60 -5.58
CA ASN A 194 -12.98 11.31 -6.22
C ASN A 194 -12.27 10.51 -7.32
N GLN A 195 -13.03 10.07 -8.34
CA GLN A 195 -12.50 9.28 -9.46
C GLN A 195 -11.90 7.91 -9.10
N ARG A 196 -12.20 7.41 -7.90
CA ARG A 196 -11.94 6.03 -7.50
C ARG A 196 -13.25 5.30 -7.37
N ASN A 197 -13.31 4.13 -7.98
CA ASN A 197 -14.46 3.25 -7.91
C ASN A 197 -14.06 1.98 -7.15
N VAL A 198 -14.97 1.49 -6.32
CA VAL A 198 -14.85 0.22 -5.62
C VAL A 198 -16.13 -0.55 -5.88
N SER A 199 -16.04 -1.68 -6.57
CA SER A 199 -17.16 -2.63 -6.62
C SER A 199 -16.96 -3.66 -5.52
N VAL A 200 -18.03 -3.97 -4.78
CA VAL A 200 -18.02 -4.96 -3.70
C VAL A 200 -19.19 -5.91 -3.91
N ASN A 201 -18.91 -7.22 -3.89
CA ASN A 201 -19.92 -8.25 -3.69
C ASN A 201 -19.55 -9.04 -2.45
N LEU A 202 -20.47 -9.18 -1.51
CA LEU A 202 -20.25 -9.83 -0.23
C LEU A 202 -21.31 -10.90 -0.02
N LYS A 203 -20.89 -12.06 0.46
CA LYS A 203 -21.72 -13.15 0.93
C LYS A 203 -21.21 -13.63 2.28
N GLY A 204 -22.11 -13.82 3.23
CA GLY A 204 -21.74 -14.34 4.53
C GLY A 204 -22.92 -14.73 5.38
N GLN A 205 -22.60 -15.25 6.56
CA GLN A 205 -23.55 -15.73 7.55
C GLN A 205 -23.15 -15.20 8.92
N MET A 206 -24.13 -14.92 9.77
CA MET A 206 -23.90 -14.38 11.10
C MET A 206 -24.94 -14.88 12.09
N ASN A 207 -24.51 -15.17 13.31
CA ASN A 207 -25.40 -15.36 14.43
C ASN A 207 -25.66 -14.01 15.10
N VAL A 208 -26.92 -13.57 15.07
CA VAL A 208 -27.38 -12.30 15.64
C VAL A 208 -28.16 -12.49 16.94
N ALA A 209 -28.08 -13.68 17.56
CA ALA A 209 -28.85 -13.99 18.75
C ALA A 209 -28.55 -13.08 19.95
N GLN A 210 -27.31 -12.56 20.01
CA GLN A 210 -26.79 -11.71 21.08
C GLN A 210 -26.54 -10.26 20.64
N TYR A 211 -27.04 -9.85 19.47
CA TYR A 211 -26.94 -8.47 19.03
C TYR A 211 -27.72 -7.54 20.00
N PRO A 212 -27.19 -6.37 20.41
CA PRO A 212 -25.98 -5.68 19.91
C PRO A 212 -24.67 -6.03 20.62
N HIS A 213 -24.70 -6.86 21.67
CA HIS A 213 -23.54 -7.14 22.53
C HIS A 213 -22.49 -8.03 21.86
N ARG A 214 -22.93 -9.04 21.11
CA ARG A 214 -22.04 -9.97 20.41
C ARG A 214 -22.61 -10.37 19.07
N LEU A 215 -21.77 -10.36 18.04
CA LEU A 215 -22.09 -10.87 16.71
C LEU A 215 -20.94 -11.74 16.24
N VAL A 216 -21.23 -12.96 15.83
CA VAL A 216 -20.23 -13.91 15.31
C VAL A 216 -20.67 -14.28 13.90
N GLY A 217 -19.76 -14.25 12.94
CA GLY A 217 -20.09 -14.55 11.57
C GLY A 217 -18.94 -15.14 10.78
N GLN A 218 -19.31 -15.72 9.64
CA GLN A 218 -18.40 -16.18 8.62
C GLN A 218 -18.63 -15.33 7.37
N LEU A 219 -17.56 -14.72 6.89
CA LEU A 219 -17.51 -14.14 5.57
C LEU A 219 -17.13 -15.25 4.60
N ASP A 220 -18.11 -15.71 3.83
CA ASP A 220 -17.91 -16.78 2.84
C ASP A 220 -17.06 -16.25 1.69
N GLU A 221 -17.42 -15.08 1.16
CA GLU A 221 -16.72 -14.44 0.05
C GLU A 221 -17.01 -12.94 0.01
N LEU A 222 -15.97 -12.12 -0.13
CA LEU A 222 -16.06 -10.71 -0.49
C LEU A 222 -15.20 -10.49 -1.73
N ASP A 223 -15.83 -10.37 -2.89
CA ASP A 223 -15.19 -9.90 -4.11
C ASP A 223 -15.06 -8.39 -4.06
N TYR A 224 -13.88 -7.89 -4.41
CA TYR A 224 -13.66 -6.47 -4.55
C TYR A 224 -12.86 -6.13 -5.82
N THR A 225 -13.18 -4.97 -6.40
CA THR A 225 -12.37 -4.37 -7.47
C THR A 225 -12.21 -2.88 -7.20
N LEU A 226 -10.98 -2.39 -7.15
CA LEU A 226 -10.61 -1.00 -6.99
C LEU A 226 -9.96 -0.50 -8.29
N ASP A 227 -10.47 0.61 -8.81
CA ASP A 227 -9.90 1.31 -9.97
C ASP A 227 -9.95 2.82 -9.76
N GLY A 228 -9.10 3.55 -10.48
CA GLY A 228 -9.07 5.01 -10.47
C GLY A 228 -7.71 5.61 -10.13
N ALA A 229 -7.73 6.87 -9.71
CA ALA A 229 -6.51 7.64 -9.46
C ALA A 229 -5.66 7.06 -8.31
N ASN A 230 -4.33 7.16 -8.43
CA ASN A 230 -3.34 6.67 -7.46
C ASN A 230 -3.46 5.16 -7.16
N LEU A 231 -3.85 4.38 -8.16
CA LEU A 231 -3.82 2.91 -8.15
C LEU A 231 -2.99 2.42 -9.35
N PRO A 232 -2.52 1.16 -9.35
CA PRO A 232 -1.91 0.55 -10.52
C PRO A 232 -2.82 0.63 -11.75
N PRO A 233 -2.28 0.71 -12.99
CA PRO A 233 -3.08 0.82 -14.22
C PRO A 233 -4.12 -0.30 -14.39
N GLN A 234 -3.79 -1.50 -13.94
CA GLN A 234 -4.68 -2.67 -13.95
C GLN A 234 -5.74 -2.69 -12.84
N GLY A 235 -5.71 -1.70 -11.93
CA GLY A 235 -6.50 -1.70 -10.70
C GLY A 235 -6.05 -2.76 -9.70
N ILE A 236 -6.85 -2.95 -8.65
CA ILE A 236 -6.66 -4.02 -7.67
C ILE A 236 -7.94 -4.81 -7.58
N LYS A 237 -7.89 -6.11 -7.87
CA LYS A 237 -9.01 -7.02 -7.71
C LYS A 237 -8.66 -8.16 -6.79
N GLY A 238 -9.64 -8.69 -6.08
CA GLY A 238 -9.37 -9.69 -5.06
C GLY A 238 -10.61 -10.27 -4.43
N THR A 239 -10.36 -11.25 -3.57
CA THR A 239 -11.35 -11.90 -2.74
C THR A 239 -10.91 -11.88 -1.29
N LEU A 240 -11.86 -11.80 -0.36
CA LEU A 240 -11.62 -11.90 1.08
C LEU A 240 -12.61 -12.89 1.69
N SER A 241 -12.12 -13.77 2.55
CA SER A 241 -12.94 -14.67 3.36
C SER A 241 -12.40 -14.73 4.78
N GLY A 242 -13.21 -15.20 5.74
CA GLY A 242 -12.75 -15.39 7.11
C GLY A 242 -13.87 -15.52 8.13
N GLN A 243 -13.50 -15.64 9.40
CA GLN A 243 -14.43 -15.79 10.52
C GLN A 243 -14.26 -14.59 11.46
N GLY A 244 -15.34 -13.84 11.66
CA GLY A 244 -15.33 -12.60 12.43
C GLY A 244 -16.15 -12.67 13.70
N GLU A 245 -15.70 -11.95 14.72
CA GLU A 245 -16.47 -11.67 15.92
C GLU A 245 -16.44 -10.16 16.22
N TRP A 246 -17.60 -9.62 16.60
CA TRP A 246 -17.77 -8.28 17.10
C TRP A 246 -18.27 -8.33 18.54
N ASN A 247 -17.56 -7.64 19.43
CA ASN A 247 -17.96 -7.40 20.81
C ASN A 247 -18.41 -5.93 20.93
N GLY A 248 -19.73 -5.73 20.98
CA GLY A 248 -20.34 -4.40 21.05
C GLY A 248 -20.07 -3.66 22.35
N ASP A 249 -19.96 -4.38 23.48
CA ASP A 249 -19.71 -3.77 24.79
C ASP A 249 -18.32 -3.14 24.87
N LYS A 250 -17.33 -3.80 24.26
CA LYS A 250 -15.94 -3.33 24.23
C LYS A 250 -15.58 -2.58 22.95
N GLN A 251 -16.49 -2.53 21.97
CA GLN A 251 -16.26 -2.06 20.60
C GLN A 251 -15.00 -2.69 19.98
N GLN A 252 -14.85 -3.99 20.19
CA GLN A 252 -13.72 -4.79 19.71
C GLN A 252 -14.16 -5.69 18.57
N PHE A 253 -13.29 -5.87 17.59
CA PHE A 253 -13.49 -6.85 16.54
C PHE A 253 -12.31 -7.82 16.48
N SER A 254 -12.58 -9.03 16.03
CA SER A 254 -11.54 -9.99 15.63
C SER A 254 -11.96 -10.69 14.35
N MET A 255 -10.99 -11.01 13.50
CA MET A 255 -11.15 -11.75 12.27
C MET A 255 -10.04 -12.79 12.20
N GLN A 256 -10.41 -14.05 12.16
CA GLN A 256 -9.52 -15.20 12.13
C GLN A 256 -9.69 -15.95 10.81
N LYS A 257 -8.68 -16.76 10.46
CA LYS A 257 -8.64 -17.53 9.21
C LYS A 257 -8.92 -16.65 7.99
N MET A 258 -8.40 -15.42 8.05
CA MET A 258 -8.52 -14.49 6.96
C MET A 258 -7.77 -15.07 5.76
N GLN A 259 -8.41 -15.09 4.60
CA GLN A 259 -7.74 -15.37 3.33
C GLN A 259 -8.08 -14.23 2.38
N LEU A 260 -7.05 -13.55 1.90
CA LEU A 260 -7.13 -12.37 1.07
C LEU A 260 -6.32 -12.61 -0.19
N THR A 261 -6.92 -12.38 -1.35
CA THR A 261 -6.21 -12.29 -2.62
C THR A 261 -6.24 -10.87 -3.12
N ALA A 262 -5.14 -10.38 -3.68
CA ALA A 262 -5.06 -9.06 -4.28
C ALA A 262 -4.17 -9.13 -5.52
N ASN A 263 -4.77 -9.09 -6.71
CA ASN A 263 -4.12 -9.36 -7.98
C ASN A 263 -3.42 -10.73 -7.97
N ASP A 264 -2.09 -10.72 -7.98
CA ASP A 264 -1.20 -11.87 -7.92
C ASP A 264 -0.55 -12.07 -6.54
N SER A 265 -1.11 -11.43 -5.51
CA SER A 265 -0.72 -11.61 -4.10
C SER A 265 -1.75 -12.42 -3.34
N THR A 266 -1.29 -13.29 -2.46
CA THR A 266 -2.13 -14.16 -1.62
C THR A 266 -1.67 -14.06 -0.18
N LEU A 267 -2.56 -13.66 0.70
CA LEU A 267 -2.31 -13.43 2.12
C LEU A 267 -3.30 -14.22 2.97
N ASP A 268 -2.81 -14.76 4.07
CA ASP A 268 -3.62 -15.39 5.10
C ASP A 268 -3.27 -14.85 6.49
N GLY A 269 -4.15 -15.01 7.48
CA GLY A 269 -3.84 -14.64 8.85
C GLY A 269 -5.01 -14.17 9.69
N SER A 270 -4.78 -13.16 10.52
CA SER A 270 -5.76 -12.61 11.44
C SER A 270 -5.62 -11.11 11.64
N ALA A 271 -6.75 -10.48 11.93
CA ALA A 271 -6.83 -9.08 12.32
C ALA A 271 -7.66 -8.96 13.60
N GLU A 272 -7.26 -8.09 14.51
CA GLU A 272 -8.06 -7.76 15.70
C GLU A 272 -7.88 -6.28 16.04
N GLY A 273 -8.86 -5.70 16.71
CA GLY A 273 -8.76 -4.28 17.02
C GLY A 273 -9.90 -3.74 17.86
N ARG A 274 -9.78 -2.45 18.14
CA ARG A 274 -10.75 -1.66 18.90
C ARG A 274 -11.04 -0.35 18.19
N LEU A 275 -12.32 -0.02 18.08
CA LEU A 275 -12.77 1.18 17.37
C LEU A 275 -12.90 2.43 18.26
N THR A 276 -12.87 2.29 19.59
CA THR A 276 -12.77 3.44 20.51
C THR A 276 -11.42 4.12 20.39
N LEU A 277 -11.37 5.44 20.48
CA LEU A 277 -10.10 6.18 20.51
C LEU A 277 -9.30 5.91 21.81
N PRO A 278 -7.96 5.77 21.75
CA PRO A 278 -7.17 5.62 20.51
C PRO A 278 -7.49 4.27 19.83
N GLN A 279 -7.69 4.31 18.51
CA GLN A 279 -8.04 3.11 17.75
C GLN A 279 -6.87 2.13 17.79
N GLN A 280 -7.14 0.84 17.93
CA GLN A 280 -6.09 -0.18 17.97
C GLN A 280 -6.32 -1.20 16.87
N LEU A 281 -5.27 -1.57 16.15
CA LEU A 281 -5.29 -2.58 15.10
C LEU A 281 -4.06 -3.47 15.20
N ASN A 282 -4.26 -4.77 15.36
CA ASN A 282 -3.21 -5.78 15.30
C ASN A 282 -3.44 -6.65 14.07
N LEU A 283 -2.40 -6.83 13.26
CA LEU A 283 -2.39 -7.63 12.05
C LEU A 283 -1.27 -8.67 12.15
N ALA A 284 -1.62 -9.94 12.04
CA ALA A 284 -0.68 -11.04 11.92
C ALA A 284 -0.95 -11.74 10.60
N LEU A 285 -0.05 -11.56 9.64
CA LEU A 285 -0.24 -11.92 8.25
C LEU A 285 0.89 -12.83 7.76
N HIS A 286 0.53 -13.78 6.93
CA HIS A 286 1.43 -14.60 6.15
C HIS A 286 1.07 -14.40 4.67
N ALA A 287 2.07 -14.32 3.79
CA ALA A 287 1.85 -14.17 2.36
C ALA A 287 2.69 -15.18 1.57
N THR A 288 2.06 -16.10 0.86
CA THR A 288 2.80 -16.97 -0.06
C THR A 288 3.44 -16.18 -1.19
N THR A 289 2.72 -15.15 -1.67
CA THR A 289 3.20 -14.22 -2.70
C THR A 289 2.75 -12.81 -2.36
N LEU A 290 3.68 -11.84 -2.42
CA LEU A 290 3.42 -10.43 -2.20
C LEU A 290 4.05 -9.58 -3.30
N ASN A 291 3.28 -9.27 -4.35
CA ASN A 291 3.73 -8.42 -5.44
C ASN A 291 3.37 -6.95 -5.17
N LEU A 292 4.30 -6.19 -4.62
CA LEU A 292 4.10 -4.77 -4.32
C LEU A 292 4.02 -3.92 -5.59
N ASP A 293 4.62 -4.35 -6.70
CA ASP A 293 4.56 -3.62 -7.98
C ASP A 293 3.14 -3.62 -8.57
N ASN A 294 2.36 -4.66 -8.29
CA ASN A 294 0.97 -4.76 -8.71
C ASN A 294 -0.04 -4.22 -7.68
N LEU A 295 0.42 -3.74 -6.53
CA LEU A 295 -0.41 -3.20 -5.46
C LEU A 295 -0.18 -1.71 -5.21
N MET A 296 0.93 -1.14 -5.69
CA MET A 296 1.28 0.26 -5.52
C MET A 296 1.25 1.03 -6.84
N ALA A 297 0.75 2.26 -6.81
CA ALA A 297 0.65 3.12 -8.00
C ALA A 297 2.00 3.63 -8.53
N SER A 298 3.08 3.52 -7.73
CA SER A 298 4.40 4.08 -8.01
C SER A 298 5.40 3.05 -8.55
N ALA A 299 4.94 1.91 -9.04
CA ALA A 299 5.83 0.94 -9.69
C ALA A 299 6.49 1.60 -10.92
N PRO A 300 7.82 1.48 -11.09
CA PRO A 300 8.49 1.99 -12.29
C PRO A 300 7.85 1.34 -13.52
N ALA A 301 7.47 2.16 -14.50
CA ALA A 301 6.88 1.69 -15.74
C ALA A 301 7.85 0.68 -16.38
N SER A 302 7.38 -0.55 -16.60
CA SER A 302 8.16 -1.55 -17.30
C SER A 302 8.35 -1.11 -18.75
N ASP A 303 9.58 -0.93 -19.20
CA ASP A 303 9.94 -0.48 -20.57
C ASP A 303 9.54 -1.46 -21.70
N ASN A 304 8.86 -2.56 -21.39
CA ASN A 304 8.46 -3.58 -22.35
C ASN A 304 6.94 -3.64 -22.53
N SER A 305 6.34 -2.55 -23.02
CA SER A 305 5.00 -2.59 -23.57
C SER A 305 4.86 -1.55 -24.69
N THR A 306 4.86 -2.02 -25.94
CA THR A 306 4.30 -1.33 -27.12
C THR A 306 2.76 -1.25 -27.06
N ALA A 307 2.21 -1.02 -25.87
CA ALA A 307 0.80 -0.71 -25.66
C ALA A 307 0.66 0.78 -25.43
N GLN A 308 -0.19 1.42 -26.24
CA GLN A 308 -0.54 2.83 -26.17
C GLN A 308 -0.64 3.34 -24.73
N HIS A 309 0.21 4.31 -24.39
CA HIS A 309 0.12 5.28 -23.30
C HIS A 309 -1.18 5.19 -22.48
N ALA A 310 -1.27 4.22 -21.57
CA ALA A 310 -2.25 4.25 -20.50
C ALA A 310 -1.69 5.16 -19.42
N SER A 311 -1.90 6.47 -19.59
CA SER A 311 -1.56 7.47 -18.60
C SER A 311 -2.21 7.10 -17.27
N VAL A 312 -1.42 6.97 -16.20
CA VAL A 312 -1.95 6.94 -14.83
C VAL A 312 -2.88 8.14 -14.68
N ILE A 313 -4.19 7.89 -14.55
CA ILE A 313 -5.20 8.94 -14.48
C ILE A 313 -4.94 9.70 -13.18
N ARG A 314 -4.29 10.86 -13.29
CA ARG A 314 -4.13 11.80 -12.17
C ARG A 314 -5.44 12.54 -11.99
N THR A 315 -5.83 12.79 -10.75
CA THR A 315 -7.01 13.59 -10.42
C THR A 315 -6.91 14.98 -11.08
N PRO A 316 -8.00 15.52 -11.64
CA PRO A 316 -8.02 16.84 -12.26
C PRO A 316 -7.69 17.93 -11.23
N VAL A 317 -7.01 18.97 -11.70
CA VAL A 317 -6.41 20.08 -10.93
C VAL A 317 -7.40 20.84 -10.04
N ILE A 318 -8.71 20.72 -10.26
CA ILE A 318 -9.77 21.39 -9.47
C ILE A 318 -10.18 20.55 -8.24
N ALA A 319 -9.72 19.30 -8.15
CA ALA A 319 -9.98 18.37 -7.06
C ALA A 319 -8.69 17.96 -6.32
N GLU A 320 -7.65 18.81 -6.32
CA GLU A 320 -6.57 18.66 -5.36
C GLU A 320 -7.12 19.01 -3.97
N PRO A 321 -7.20 18.06 -3.02
CA PRO A 321 -7.21 18.48 -1.64
C PRO A 321 -5.93 19.30 -1.47
N ARG A 322 -6.03 20.48 -0.83
CA ARG A 322 -4.86 21.18 -0.26
C ARG A 322 -3.92 20.11 0.25
N ASN A 323 -2.65 20.13 -0.20
CA ASN A 323 -1.56 19.28 0.26
C ASN A 323 -2.01 18.43 1.44
N ARG A 324 -2.35 17.15 1.23
CA ARG A 324 -2.56 16.25 2.37
C ARG A 324 -1.20 16.17 3.04
N GLU A 325 -0.98 17.08 3.98
CA GLU A 325 0.11 17.06 4.91
C GLU A 325 -0.02 15.72 5.63
N ASN A 326 1.09 15.01 5.82
CA ASN A 326 1.05 13.69 6.46
C ASN A 326 0.43 13.74 7.87
N ALA A 327 0.32 14.95 8.44
CA ALA A 327 -0.45 15.28 9.65
C ALA A 327 -1.93 14.87 9.60
N ASP A 328 -2.58 14.83 8.43
CA ASP A 328 -3.98 14.39 8.27
C ASP A 328 -4.11 12.88 8.05
N SER A 329 -3.01 12.12 8.14
CA SER A 329 -3.04 10.68 7.97
C SER A 329 -3.89 10.00 9.05
N PRO A 330 -4.76 9.03 8.71
CA PRO A 330 -5.50 8.26 9.71
C PRO A 330 -4.59 7.48 10.65
N LEU A 331 -3.34 7.21 10.24
CA LEU A 331 -2.33 6.60 11.10
C LEU A 331 -1.97 7.49 12.31
N ASN A 332 -2.22 8.80 12.26
CA ASN A 332 -2.02 9.68 13.42
C ASN A 332 -3.10 9.52 14.50
N LEU A 333 -4.16 8.73 14.25
CA LEU A 333 -5.29 8.51 15.16
C LEU A 333 -5.39 7.06 15.67
N MET A 334 -4.41 6.21 15.36
CA MET A 334 -4.45 4.79 15.69
C MET A 334 -3.10 4.23 16.12
N ASP A 335 -3.15 3.24 17.00
CA ASP A 335 -2.06 2.30 17.25
C ASP A 335 -2.18 1.12 16.28
N LEU A 336 -1.08 0.78 15.60
CA LEU A 336 -1.01 -0.38 14.70
C LEU A 336 0.13 -1.30 15.16
N THR A 337 -0.11 -2.60 15.17
CA THR A 337 0.96 -3.62 15.19
C THR A 337 0.79 -4.49 13.95
N LEU A 338 1.84 -4.60 13.14
CA LEU A 338 1.88 -5.43 11.94
C LEU A 338 3.02 -6.44 12.08
N SER A 339 2.70 -7.72 12.00
CA SER A 339 3.67 -8.78 11.72
C SER A 339 3.27 -9.43 10.40
N LEU A 340 4.16 -9.35 9.40
CA LEU A 340 3.97 -9.89 8.07
C LEU A 340 5.17 -10.73 7.68
N ASN A 341 4.94 -12.00 7.39
CA ASN A 341 5.93 -12.90 6.81
C ASN A 341 5.50 -13.24 5.39
N ALA A 342 6.38 -13.03 4.41
CA ALA A 342 6.12 -13.40 3.02
C ALA A 342 7.19 -14.37 2.51
N ASP A 343 6.74 -15.50 1.96
CA ASP A 343 7.63 -16.52 1.37
C ASP A 343 8.38 -15.94 0.16
N SER A 344 7.63 -15.24 -0.71
CA SER A 344 8.16 -14.52 -1.86
C SER A 344 7.48 -13.16 -2.01
N GLY A 345 8.28 -12.14 -2.33
CA GLY A 345 7.80 -10.81 -2.65
C GLY A 345 8.45 -10.24 -3.91
N VAL A 346 7.78 -9.30 -4.56
CA VAL A 346 8.32 -8.54 -5.69
C VAL A 346 8.21 -7.05 -5.38
N TRP A 347 9.33 -6.35 -5.47
CA TRP A 347 9.38 -4.90 -5.32
C TRP A 347 10.36 -4.28 -6.30
N ARG A 348 9.86 -3.42 -7.19
CA ARG A 348 10.59 -2.75 -8.27
C ARG A 348 11.39 -3.74 -9.12
N GLY A 349 10.78 -4.90 -9.41
CA GLY A 349 11.40 -6.02 -10.12
C GLY A 349 12.42 -6.82 -9.32
N LEU A 350 12.69 -6.49 -8.05
CA LEU A 350 13.50 -7.32 -7.15
C LEU A 350 12.66 -8.46 -6.60
N THR A 351 13.13 -9.68 -6.80
CA THR A 351 12.58 -10.86 -6.14
C THR A 351 13.16 -10.97 -4.73
N LEU A 352 12.28 -10.82 -3.74
CA LEU A 352 12.56 -10.98 -2.32
C LEU A 352 12.11 -12.37 -1.88
N THR A 353 12.90 -13.05 -1.06
CA THR A 353 12.47 -14.30 -0.40
C THR A 353 12.63 -14.21 1.11
N ASN A 354 11.78 -14.92 1.84
CA ASN A 354 11.72 -14.89 3.31
C ASN A 354 11.63 -13.46 3.86
N LEU A 355 10.77 -12.64 3.28
CA LEU A 355 10.55 -11.25 3.69
C LEU A 355 9.82 -11.22 5.03
N GLN A 356 10.38 -10.54 6.02
CA GLN A 356 9.81 -10.40 7.35
C GLN A 356 9.69 -8.92 7.69
N ILE A 357 8.48 -8.51 8.05
CA ILE A 357 8.14 -7.13 8.40
C ILE A 357 7.45 -7.14 9.77
N ASP A 358 8.13 -6.60 10.78
CA ASP A 358 7.55 -6.34 12.09
C ASP A 358 7.57 -4.83 12.33
N ALA A 359 6.39 -4.21 12.22
CA ALA A 359 6.19 -2.78 12.33
C ALA A 359 5.17 -2.44 13.41
N SER A 360 5.35 -1.30 14.07
CA SER A 360 4.34 -0.71 14.94
C SER A 360 4.14 0.76 14.60
N ASN A 361 2.96 1.29 14.86
CA ASN A 361 2.64 2.71 14.80
C ASN A 361 2.04 3.11 16.14
N GLN A 362 2.53 4.21 16.70
CA GLN A 362 1.95 4.86 17.88
C GLN A 362 1.57 6.28 17.47
N GLU A 363 0.31 6.45 17.08
CA GLU A 363 -0.27 7.76 16.70
C GLU A 363 0.62 8.56 15.72
N GLY A 364 1.17 7.87 14.70
CA GLY A 364 1.98 8.47 13.64
C GLY A 364 3.49 8.35 13.80
N LEU A 365 3.98 7.83 14.94
CA LEU A 365 5.37 7.38 15.05
C LEU A 365 5.44 5.89 14.72
N MET A 366 5.93 5.58 13.52
CA MET A 366 6.13 4.21 13.07
C MET A 366 7.53 3.72 13.42
N THR A 367 7.62 2.54 14.00
CA THR A 367 8.87 1.82 14.25
C THR A 367 8.89 0.53 13.45
N LEU A 368 9.91 0.36 12.64
CA LEU A 368 10.16 -0.82 11.83
C LEU A 368 11.27 -1.64 12.50
N SER A 369 10.86 -2.55 13.38
CA SER A 369 11.78 -3.39 14.16
C SER A 369 12.44 -4.48 13.33
N LYS A 370 11.73 -5.00 12.33
CA LYS A 370 12.27 -5.89 11.30
C LYS A 370 11.74 -5.47 9.95
N LEU A 371 12.66 -5.31 9.00
CA LEU A 371 12.39 -5.32 7.57
C LEU A 371 13.57 -6.03 6.94
N GLN A 372 13.46 -7.35 6.80
CA GLN A 372 14.58 -8.19 6.41
C GLN A 372 14.15 -9.28 5.46
N GLY A 373 15.09 -9.82 4.70
CA GLY A 373 14.84 -10.90 3.75
C GLY A 373 16.07 -11.19 2.91
N LYS A 374 15.86 -11.89 1.79
CA LYS A 374 16.94 -12.23 0.85
C LYS A 374 16.69 -11.67 -0.53
N ILE A 375 17.78 -11.31 -1.22
CA ILE A 375 17.79 -10.92 -2.63
C ILE A 375 18.85 -11.78 -3.33
N GLY A 376 18.41 -12.76 -4.13
CA GLY A 376 19.30 -13.82 -4.59
C GLY A 376 19.90 -14.58 -3.40
N ASP A 377 21.24 -14.70 -3.38
CA ASP A 377 21.98 -15.36 -2.30
C ASP A 377 22.33 -14.42 -1.12
N GLY A 378 22.10 -13.11 -1.28
CA GLY A 378 22.41 -12.10 -0.27
C GLY A 378 21.25 -11.85 0.70
N HIS A 379 21.55 -11.20 1.82
CA HIS A 379 20.59 -10.86 2.87
C HIS A 379 20.53 -9.34 3.07
N PHE A 380 19.35 -8.82 3.42
CA PHE A 380 19.19 -7.43 3.82
C PHE A 380 18.40 -7.32 5.11
N SER A 381 18.64 -6.23 5.84
CA SER A 381 17.88 -5.77 6.99
C SER A 381 17.85 -4.24 7.00
N LEU A 382 16.68 -3.64 7.18
CA LEU A 382 16.44 -2.20 7.08
C LEU A 382 15.59 -1.70 8.27
N PRO A 383 15.99 -1.93 9.53
CA PRO A 383 15.24 -1.41 10.68
C PRO A 383 15.31 0.12 10.73
N GLY A 384 14.31 0.74 11.36
CA GLY A 384 14.26 2.19 11.46
C GLY A 384 12.95 2.74 11.99
N SER A 385 12.75 4.03 11.78
CA SER A 385 11.53 4.75 12.16
C SER A 385 11.08 5.73 11.08
N VAL A 386 9.77 5.98 11.07
CA VAL A 386 9.12 6.92 10.17
C VAL A 386 8.15 7.77 11.00
N ASP A 387 8.35 9.07 11.03
CA ASP A 387 7.49 10.03 11.74
C ASP A 387 6.65 10.81 10.74
N ILE A 388 5.33 10.56 10.76
CA ILE A 388 4.33 11.21 9.90
C ILE A 388 3.47 12.22 10.65
N ARG A 389 3.80 12.53 11.92
CA ARG A 389 3.05 13.50 12.73
C ARG A 389 3.24 14.93 12.25
N GLN A 390 4.31 15.17 11.49
CA GLN A 390 4.61 16.45 10.86
C GLN A 390 4.15 16.45 9.39
N PRO A 391 3.88 17.63 8.81
CA PRO A 391 3.52 17.74 7.38
C PRO A 391 4.53 17.05 6.46
N VAL A 392 5.82 17.18 6.77
CA VAL A 392 6.93 16.52 6.08
C VAL A 392 7.35 15.29 6.87
N THR A 393 7.19 14.11 6.27
CA THR A 393 7.62 12.85 6.87
C THR A 393 9.12 12.83 7.11
N GLN A 394 9.54 12.43 8.31
CA GLN A 394 10.93 12.20 8.65
C GLN A 394 11.21 10.70 8.73
N VAL A 395 12.31 10.27 8.14
CA VAL A 395 12.70 8.86 8.07
C VAL A 395 14.10 8.71 8.65
N ALA A 396 14.32 7.64 9.41
CA ALA A 396 15.63 7.22 9.87
C ALA A 396 15.74 5.69 9.74
N LEU A 397 16.74 5.20 9.00
CA LEU A 397 16.98 3.79 8.71
C LEU A 397 18.41 3.39 9.05
N GLN A 398 18.60 2.13 9.42
CA GLN A 398 19.91 1.55 9.69
C GLN A 398 20.15 0.37 8.75
N PRO A 399 20.44 0.62 7.46
CA PRO A 399 20.58 -0.45 6.49
C PRO A 399 21.76 -1.36 6.81
N GLU A 400 21.52 -2.66 6.70
CA GLU A 400 22.50 -3.74 6.73
C GLU A 400 22.25 -4.65 5.53
N ILE A 401 23.21 -4.71 4.63
CA ILE A 401 23.17 -5.46 3.38
C ILE A 401 24.38 -6.37 3.37
N GLU A 402 24.19 -7.63 3.01
CA GLU A 402 25.26 -8.62 2.95
C GLU A 402 25.22 -9.38 1.62
N ASN A 403 26.30 -9.28 0.85
CA ASN A 403 26.56 -10.04 -0.36
C ASN A 403 25.45 -9.94 -1.43
N ILE A 404 24.81 -8.78 -1.58
CA ILE A 404 23.77 -8.58 -2.60
C ILE A 404 24.40 -8.18 -3.94
N SER A 405 23.92 -8.77 -5.03
CA SER A 405 24.36 -8.40 -6.38
C SER A 405 24.02 -6.94 -6.71
N ILE A 406 25.00 -6.19 -7.23
CA ILE A 406 24.85 -4.74 -7.49
C ILE A 406 23.90 -4.46 -8.68
N ALA A 407 23.98 -5.27 -9.74
CA ALA A 407 23.20 -5.07 -10.96
C ALA A 407 21.67 -4.97 -10.73
N PRO A 408 21.00 -5.91 -10.04
CA PRO A 408 19.56 -5.80 -9.78
C PRO A 408 19.22 -4.59 -8.90
N LEU A 409 20.08 -4.21 -7.94
CA LEU A 409 19.87 -3.02 -7.11
C LEU A 409 19.90 -1.73 -7.92
N MET A 410 20.86 -1.60 -8.85
CA MET A 410 20.95 -0.42 -9.72
C MET A 410 19.68 -0.27 -10.58
N LYS A 411 19.20 -1.38 -11.16
CA LYS A 411 17.95 -1.39 -11.91
C LYS A 411 16.75 -0.95 -11.06
N ALA A 412 16.63 -1.50 -9.85
CA ALA A 412 15.54 -1.15 -8.94
C ALA A 412 15.56 0.32 -8.53
N LEU A 413 16.75 0.90 -8.37
CA LEU A 413 16.94 2.31 -7.99
C LEU A 413 16.96 3.28 -9.19
N GLU A 414 16.74 2.78 -10.41
CA GLU A 414 16.82 3.56 -11.66
C GLU A 414 18.19 4.23 -11.86
N LEU A 415 19.27 3.48 -11.57
CA LEU A 415 20.66 3.89 -11.77
C LEU A 415 21.29 3.16 -12.96
N PRO A 416 22.30 3.74 -13.64
CA PRO A 416 22.98 3.10 -14.78
C PRO A 416 23.65 1.77 -14.41
N GLU A 417 23.51 0.74 -15.24
CA GLU A 417 24.08 -0.61 -15.03
C GLU A 417 25.60 -0.71 -15.34
N SER A 418 26.39 0.24 -14.84
CA SER A 418 27.83 0.37 -15.13
C SER A 418 28.76 -0.54 -14.31
N LEU A 419 28.25 -1.12 -13.22
CA LEU A 419 29.02 -1.87 -12.23
C LEU A 419 28.44 -3.27 -12.02
N GLN A 420 29.30 -4.28 -11.98
CA GLN A 420 28.95 -5.66 -11.63
C GLN A 420 29.75 -6.08 -10.39
N GLY A 421 29.24 -7.08 -9.67
CA GLY A 421 29.81 -7.58 -8.42
C GLY A 421 28.76 -7.69 -7.33
N THR A 422 29.21 -7.96 -6.10
CA THR A 422 28.35 -7.98 -4.91
C THR A 422 28.76 -6.89 -3.94
N VAL A 423 27.81 -6.42 -3.13
CA VAL A 423 28.02 -5.39 -2.11
C VAL A 423 27.48 -5.85 -0.76
N SER A 424 28.24 -5.52 0.27
CA SER A 424 27.85 -5.54 1.67
C SER A 424 27.97 -4.12 2.20
N MET A 425 27.00 -3.67 2.99
CA MET A 425 26.95 -2.30 3.48
C MET A 425 26.27 -2.25 4.84
N LYS A 426 26.83 -1.48 5.77
CA LYS A 426 26.19 -1.17 7.05
C LYS A 426 26.27 0.32 7.32
N GLY A 427 25.15 0.95 7.65
CA GLY A 427 25.15 2.40 7.86
C GLY A 427 23.90 2.95 8.53
N ASN A 428 23.83 4.27 8.54
CA ASN A 428 22.66 5.03 9.00
C ASN A 428 22.28 6.01 7.89
N LEU A 429 20.98 6.09 7.58
CA LEU A 429 20.40 7.02 6.63
C LEU A 429 19.25 7.76 7.30
N SER A 430 19.13 9.06 7.06
CA SER A 430 17.97 9.83 7.50
C SER A 430 17.64 10.94 6.53
N GLY A 431 16.37 11.36 6.50
CA GLY A 431 15.95 12.48 5.67
C GLY A 431 14.44 12.63 5.57
N ALA A 432 14.05 13.61 4.76
CA ALA A 432 12.65 13.95 4.54
C ALA A 432 12.06 13.22 3.32
N GLY A 433 10.83 12.73 3.46
CA GLY A 433 10.08 12.06 2.40
C GLY A 433 10.30 10.55 2.32
N LEU A 434 9.36 9.86 1.66
CA LEU A 434 9.32 8.39 1.55
C LEU A 434 9.48 7.88 0.11
N SER A 435 9.40 8.77 -0.89
CA SER A 435 9.57 8.37 -2.29
C SER A 435 11.05 8.20 -2.65
N VAL A 436 11.33 7.41 -3.69
CA VAL A 436 12.71 7.22 -4.20
C VAL A 436 13.32 8.55 -4.65
N GLU A 437 12.55 9.43 -5.29
CA GLU A 437 13.02 10.74 -5.73
C GLU A 437 13.31 11.70 -4.56
N GLU A 438 12.49 11.69 -3.50
CA GLU A 438 12.79 12.44 -2.28
C GLU A 438 14.00 11.86 -1.55
N ALA A 439 14.12 10.54 -1.49
CA ALA A 439 15.27 9.88 -0.89
C ALA A 439 16.58 10.26 -1.60
N LYS A 440 16.57 10.25 -2.94
CA LYS A 440 17.71 10.70 -3.76
C LYS A 440 18.09 12.15 -3.48
N ARG A 441 17.16 13.05 -3.10
CA ARG A 441 17.43 14.49 -2.94
C ARG A 441 17.65 14.93 -1.50
N ASN A 442 16.95 14.33 -0.55
CA ASN A 442 16.81 14.86 0.80
C ASN A 442 17.52 14.01 1.86
N TRP A 443 17.86 12.76 1.53
CA TRP A 443 18.47 11.88 2.52
C TRP A 443 19.97 12.12 2.65
N GLN A 444 20.46 11.82 3.83
CA GLN A 444 21.86 11.96 4.23
C GLN A 444 22.25 10.80 5.16
N GLY A 445 23.55 10.56 5.29
CA GLY A 445 24.03 9.50 6.17
C GLY A 445 25.45 9.06 5.90
N SER A 446 25.86 8.00 6.57
CA SER A 446 27.18 7.39 6.41
C SER A 446 27.06 5.88 6.49
N ALA A 447 27.85 5.19 5.66
CA ALA A 447 27.91 3.75 5.66
C ALA A 447 29.35 3.25 5.50
N GLU A 448 29.63 2.10 6.09
CA GLU A 448 30.76 1.26 5.74
C GLU A 448 30.29 0.31 4.64
N MET A 449 31.11 0.19 3.59
CA MET A 449 30.81 -0.61 2.42
C MET A 449 31.99 -1.53 2.13
N GLU A 450 31.67 -2.74 1.70
CA GLU A 450 32.57 -3.68 1.09
C GLU A 450 31.93 -4.19 -0.20
N ALA A 451 32.69 -4.22 -1.28
CA ALA A 451 32.23 -4.78 -2.54
C ALA A 451 33.25 -5.79 -3.04
N THR A 452 32.75 -6.91 -3.58
CA THR A 452 33.60 -8.02 -4.04
C THR A 452 33.32 -8.37 -5.49
N ASN A 453 34.34 -8.88 -6.16
CA ASN A 453 34.32 -9.26 -7.58
C ASN A 453 33.78 -8.12 -8.47
N LEU A 454 34.25 -6.91 -8.21
CA LEU A 454 33.85 -5.71 -8.91
C LEU A 454 34.38 -5.68 -10.33
N GLN A 455 33.49 -5.47 -11.29
CA GLN A 455 33.83 -5.29 -12.70
C GLN A 455 33.10 -4.07 -13.27
N LEU A 456 33.81 -3.27 -14.07
CA LEU A 456 33.23 -2.13 -14.78
C LEU A 456 32.80 -2.60 -16.17
N SER A 457 31.49 -2.51 -16.48
CA SER A 457 30.90 -3.10 -17.69
C SER A 457 31.53 -2.63 -19.02
N GLN A 458 32.22 -1.48 -19.04
CA GLN A 458 32.77 -0.86 -20.25
C GLN A 458 34.29 -0.60 -20.20
N LEU A 459 34.95 -0.84 -19.06
CA LEU A 459 36.35 -0.40 -18.86
C LEU A 459 37.19 -1.52 -18.24
N ASN A 460 38.24 -1.95 -18.95
CA ASN A 460 39.26 -2.83 -18.41
C ASN A 460 40.46 -2.00 -17.89
N LEU A 461 40.48 -1.73 -16.59
CA LEU A 461 41.46 -0.87 -15.93
C LEU A 461 42.90 -1.35 -16.16
N GLN A 462 43.15 -2.65 -16.04
CA GLN A 462 44.49 -3.23 -16.19
C GLN A 462 45.00 -3.12 -17.63
N GLN A 463 44.13 -3.40 -18.62
CA GLN A 463 44.45 -3.19 -20.03
C GLN A 463 44.72 -1.72 -20.34
N MET A 464 43.96 -0.78 -19.76
CA MET A 464 44.19 0.65 -19.96
C MET A 464 45.58 1.06 -19.48
N VAL A 465 45.99 0.62 -18.30
CA VAL A 465 47.33 0.91 -17.77
C VAL A 465 48.42 0.27 -18.64
N ARG A 466 48.25 -1.00 -19.05
CA ARG A 466 49.20 -1.69 -19.94
C ARG A 466 49.36 -0.98 -21.29
N ARG A 467 48.25 -0.59 -21.93
CA ARG A 467 48.26 0.18 -23.18
C ARG A 467 48.90 1.55 -23.00
N ALA A 468 48.74 2.17 -21.83
CA ALA A 468 49.37 3.45 -21.55
C ALA A 468 50.89 3.32 -21.36
N VAL A 469 51.36 2.34 -20.59
CA VAL A 469 52.81 2.12 -20.37
C VAL A 469 53.51 1.68 -21.66
N SER A 470 52.91 0.79 -22.44
CA SER A 470 53.47 0.33 -23.72
C SER A 470 53.60 1.45 -24.77
N ARG A 471 52.77 2.50 -24.70
CA ARG A 471 52.95 3.70 -25.55
C ARG A 471 54.21 4.49 -25.20
N VAL A 472 54.70 4.40 -23.95
CA VAL A 472 55.87 5.15 -23.47
C VAL A 472 57.15 4.31 -23.53
N SER A 473 57.07 3.01 -23.26
CA SER A 473 58.25 2.13 -23.23
C SER A 473 57.92 0.69 -23.64
N ASN A 474 58.73 0.15 -24.56
CA ASN A 474 58.69 -1.26 -24.96
C ASN A 474 59.63 -2.15 -24.12
N ARG A 475 60.25 -1.61 -23.06
CA ARG A 475 61.27 -2.32 -22.24
C ARG A 475 60.70 -3.11 -21.07
N VAL A 476 59.39 -3.00 -20.85
CA VAL A 476 58.68 -3.71 -19.78
C VAL A 476 57.42 -4.33 -20.34
N SER A 477 57.07 -5.48 -19.79
CA SER A 477 55.84 -6.20 -20.15
C SER A 477 55.11 -6.68 -18.90
N ASN A 478 53.80 -6.87 -19.08
CA ASN A 478 52.89 -7.48 -18.13
C ASN A 478 51.93 -8.37 -18.96
N ASP A 479 52.34 -9.62 -19.17
CA ASP A 479 51.75 -10.60 -20.10
C ASP A 479 50.90 -11.65 -19.36
N GLU A 480 49.81 -11.23 -18.70
CA GLU A 480 48.85 -12.17 -18.11
C GLU A 480 47.45 -12.10 -18.73
N PRO A 481 46.66 -13.20 -18.57
CA PRO A 481 45.32 -13.31 -19.13
C PRO A 481 44.41 -12.19 -18.63
N ASP A 482 43.46 -11.79 -19.47
CA ASP A 482 42.50 -10.76 -19.12
C ASP A 482 41.59 -11.19 -17.96
N ASP A 483 41.41 -10.22 -17.05
CA ASP A 483 40.20 -10.01 -16.26
C ASP A 483 40.05 -10.78 -14.93
N GLN A 484 40.49 -10.11 -13.86
CA GLN A 484 40.10 -10.45 -12.48
C GLN A 484 39.33 -9.31 -11.79
N GLY A 485 38.96 -8.25 -12.54
CA GLY A 485 38.36 -7.04 -11.97
C GLY A 485 39.09 -6.53 -10.71
N ILE A 486 38.32 -5.99 -9.78
CA ILE A 486 38.74 -5.69 -8.41
C ILE A 486 38.12 -6.76 -7.50
N GLN A 487 38.94 -7.60 -6.86
CA GLN A 487 38.43 -8.71 -6.04
C GLN A 487 37.70 -8.22 -4.79
N GLN A 488 38.21 -7.16 -4.15
CA GLN A 488 37.62 -6.57 -2.96
C GLN A 488 37.88 -5.07 -2.93
N LEU A 489 36.89 -4.27 -2.55
CA LEU A 489 37.00 -2.83 -2.32
C LEU A 489 36.21 -2.47 -1.07
N SER A 490 36.83 -1.83 -0.09
CA SER A 490 36.16 -1.46 1.15
C SER A 490 36.50 -0.06 1.61
N GLY A 491 35.61 0.53 2.42
CA GLY A 491 35.83 1.81 3.05
C GLY A 491 34.53 2.49 3.46
N ARG A 492 34.60 3.79 3.73
CA ARG A 492 33.44 4.59 4.13
C ARG A 492 32.89 5.39 2.98
N ILE A 493 31.57 5.48 2.92
CA ILE A 493 30.83 6.37 2.05
C ILE A 493 29.92 7.26 2.89
N SER A 494 29.64 8.46 2.38
CA SER A 494 28.64 9.35 2.97
C SER A 494 27.68 9.84 1.90
N LEU A 495 26.42 10.00 2.28
CA LEU A 495 25.37 10.57 1.45
C LEU A 495 25.05 11.96 2.01
N GLN A 496 25.03 12.96 1.13
CA GLN A 496 24.69 14.33 1.47
C GLN A 496 23.72 14.86 0.42
N GLN A 497 22.41 14.70 0.66
CA GLN A 497 21.35 15.24 -0.20
C GLN A 497 21.55 14.87 -1.68
N GLY A 498 21.76 13.57 -1.94
CA GLY A 498 21.99 13.04 -3.28
C GLY A 498 23.43 13.06 -3.80
N LYS A 499 24.35 13.68 -3.06
CA LYS A 499 25.79 13.56 -3.33
C LYS A 499 26.40 12.46 -2.48
N ILE A 500 26.82 11.38 -3.14
CA ILE A 500 27.61 10.30 -2.53
C ILE A 500 29.07 10.71 -2.55
N VAL A 501 29.70 10.78 -1.39
CA VAL A 501 31.13 11.10 -1.24
C VAL A 501 31.86 9.88 -0.70
N MET A 502 32.92 9.51 -1.40
CA MET A 502 33.81 8.39 -1.08
C MET A 502 35.23 8.95 -0.86
N PRO A 503 35.62 9.27 0.38
CA PRO A 503 36.90 9.93 0.64
C PRO A 503 38.10 8.99 0.43
N ASP A 504 37.96 7.73 0.81
CA ASP A 504 39.03 6.73 0.76
C ASP A 504 38.44 5.31 0.73
N LEU A 505 38.18 4.80 -0.47
CA LEU A 505 37.87 3.39 -0.69
C LEU A 505 39.14 2.68 -1.14
N GLN A 506 39.52 1.59 -0.49
CA GLN A 506 40.76 0.89 -0.76
C GLN A 506 40.51 -0.59 -1.00
N GLY A 507 41.36 -1.21 -1.80
CA GLY A 507 41.21 -2.62 -2.13
C GLY A 507 42.05 -3.02 -3.32
N GLY A 508 41.56 -4.00 -4.07
CA GLY A 508 42.25 -4.52 -5.24
C GLY A 508 42.15 -6.03 -5.38
N SER A 509 43.21 -6.60 -5.95
CA SER A 509 43.44 -8.04 -6.11
C SER A 509 44.92 -8.34 -5.80
N SER A 510 45.33 -9.60 -5.91
CA SER A 510 46.72 -10.03 -5.61
C SER A 510 47.81 -9.23 -6.34
N ARG A 511 47.51 -8.68 -7.53
CA ARG A 511 48.44 -7.89 -8.36
C ARG A 511 47.99 -6.47 -8.68
N LEU A 512 46.85 -6.03 -8.16
CA LEU A 512 46.34 -4.68 -8.38
C LEU A 512 45.99 -4.10 -7.02
N ALA A 513 46.64 -3.01 -6.60
CA ALA A 513 46.14 -2.22 -5.48
C ALA A 513 45.38 -1.00 -6.02
N VAL A 514 44.23 -0.72 -5.43
CA VAL A 514 43.34 0.37 -5.82
C VAL A 514 43.02 1.22 -4.60
N GLN A 515 43.08 2.54 -4.79
CA GLN A 515 42.54 3.52 -3.87
C GLN A 515 41.65 4.48 -4.65
N THR A 516 40.40 4.61 -4.26
CA THR A 516 39.39 5.39 -4.96
C THR A 516 38.91 6.52 -4.08
N LYS A 517 38.88 7.73 -4.64
CA LYS A 517 38.32 8.91 -3.98
C LYS A 517 37.48 9.73 -4.95
N GLY A 518 36.44 10.38 -4.46
CA GLY A 518 35.63 11.28 -5.29
C GLY A 518 34.19 11.41 -4.83
N SER A 519 33.33 11.83 -5.74
CA SER A 519 31.91 11.97 -5.50
C SER A 519 31.05 11.63 -6.71
N ILE A 520 29.84 11.16 -6.43
CA ILE A 520 28.78 10.89 -7.40
C ILE A 520 27.59 11.74 -7.00
N ASP A 521 27.11 12.59 -7.92
CA ASP A 521 25.89 13.36 -7.75
C ASP A 521 24.76 12.64 -8.47
N VAL A 522 23.91 11.98 -7.71
CA VAL A 522 22.79 11.17 -8.22
C VAL A 522 21.69 12.05 -8.81
N VAL A 523 21.52 13.27 -8.28
CA VAL A 523 20.47 14.20 -8.69
C VAL A 523 20.81 14.86 -10.02
N ASN A 524 22.06 15.32 -10.16
CA ASN A 524 22.55 15.94 -11.39
C ASN A 524 23.12 14.93 -12.40
N GLN A 525 23.11 13.63 -12.06
CA GLN A 525 23.65 12.54 -12.88
C GLN A 525 25.12 12.76 -13.26
N GLN A 526 25.91 13.29 -12.33
CA GLN A 526 27.32 13.60 -12.52
C GLN A 526 28.21 12.70 -11.68
N LEU A 527 29.42 12.47 -12.18
CA LEU A 527 30.46 11.69 -11.51
C LEU A 527 31.78 12.46 -11.59
N ASP A 528 32.56 12.43 -10.51
CA ASP A 528 33.98 12.82 -10.50
C ASP A 528 34.71 11.92 -9.50
N VAL A 529 35.35 10.87 -10.03
CA VAL A 529 36.01 9.82 -9.26
C VAL A 529 37.42 9.62 -9.77
N THR A 530 38.38 9.62 -8.85
CA THR A 530 39.79 9.30 -9.13
C THR A 530 40.13 7.95 -8.54
N ILE A 531 40.53 7.02 -9.41
CA ILE A 531 41.01 5.68 -9.08
C ILE A 531 42.52 5.67 -9.18
N ASN A 532 43.20 5.65 -8.04
CA ASN A 532 44.64 5.45 -7.92
C ASN A 532 44.95 3.96 -8.03
N MET A 533 45.66 3.55 -9.08
CA MET A 533 45.96 2.14 -9.34
C MET A 533 47.47 1.87 -9.24
N MET A 534 47.84 0.75 -8.64
CA MET A 534 49.21 0.24 -8.62
C MET A 534 49.20 -1.21 -9.12
N LEU A 535 49.79 -1.44 -10.30
CA LEU A 535 49.89 -2.78 -10.89
C LEU A 535 51.23 -3.41 -10.51
N ARG A 536 51.17 -4.64 -10.00
CA ARG A 536 52.34 -5.47 -9.66
C ARG A 536 52.62 -6.50 -10.75
N GLY A 537 53.85 -6.98 -10.80
CA GLY A 537 54.28 -8.04 -11.71
C GLY A 537 54.84 -7.56 -13.05
N TRP A 538 55.24 -6.28 -13.15
CA TRP A 538 56.02 -5.79 -14.27
C TRP A 538 57.37 -6.50 -14.35
N LYS A 539 57.75 -6.95 -15.55
CA LYS A 539 59.02 -7.63 -15.87
C LYS A 539 59.75 -6.91 -16.99
N GLY A 540 61.07 -7.08 -17.10
CA GLY A 540 61.90 -6.44 -18.12
C GLY A 540 63.08 -5.70 -17.49
N ASP A 541 63.26 -4.43 -17.83
CA ASP A 541 64.27 -3.56 -17.20
C ASP A 541 64.05 -3.45 -15.68
N ASP A 542 65.02 -3.87 -14.86
CA ASP A 542 64.89 -3.96 -13.40
C ASP A 542 64.54 -2.63 -12.73
N LYS A 543 65.10 -1.52 -13.22
CA LYS A 543 64.83 -0.19 -12.65
C LYS A 543 63.42 0.28 -13.01
N LEU A 544 63.04 0.17 -14.29
CA LEU A 544 61.72 0.60 -14.75
C LEU A 544 60.60 -0.30 -14.21
N ALA A 545 60.83 -1.60 -14.10
CA ALA A 545 59.91 -2.54 -13.47
C ALA A 545 59.79 -2.26 -11.96
N GLY A 546 60.88 -1.97 -11.26
CA GLY A 546 60.86 -1.58 -9.85
C GLY A 546 60.05 -0.29 -9.60
N LEU A 547 60.17 0.70 -10.50
CA LEU A 547 59.38 1.93 -10.46
C LEU A 547 57.89 1.66 -10.71
N LEU A 548 57.54 0.93 -11.77
CA LEU A 548 56.13 0.65 -12.10
C LEU A 548 55.42 -0.21 -11.04
N ASN A 549 56.15 -1.07 -10.33
CA ASN A 549 55.61 -1.86 -9.22
C ASN A 549 55.38 -1.04 -7.94
N SER A 550 55.90 0.18 -7.84
CA SER A 550 55.78 1.06 -6.66
C SER A 550 55.08 2.40 -6.94
N GLN A 551 54.86 2.74 -8.22
CA GLN A 551 54.23 3.99 -8.64
C GLN A 551 52.71 3.85 -8.78
N THR A 552 52.00 4.82 -8.22
CA THR A 552 50.55 4.95 -8.37
C THR A 552 50.20 5.71 -9.64
N ILE A 553 49.26 5.18 -10.41
CA ILE A 553 48.74 5.76 -11.65
C ILE A 553 47.29 6.21 -11.39
N PRO A 554 47.00 7.52 -11.37
CA PRO A 554 45.64 8.02 -11.17
C PRO A 554 44.83 7.92 -12.48
N LEU A 555 43.64 7.32 -12.42
CA LEU A 555 42.61 7.40 -13.46
C LEU A 555 41.47 8.27 -12.93
N ARG A 556 41.28 9.46 -13.52
CA ARG A 556 40.12 10.31 -13.19
C ARG A 556 39.02 10.06 -14.21
N MET A 557 37.84 9.71 -13.73
CA MET A 557 36.60 9.61 -14.49
C MET A 557 35.70 10.77 -14.07
N TYR A 558 35.16 11.52 -15.02
CA TYR A 558 34.32 12.68 -14.72
C TYR A 558 33.28 12.97 -15.81
N GLY A 559 32.22 13.70 -15.47
CA GLY A 559 31.18 14.12 -16.41
C GLY A 559 29.82 13.52 -16.09
N GLY A 560 28.88 13.65 -17.04
CA GLY A 560 27.53 13.09 -16.90
C GLY A 560 27.50 11.59 -17.19
N TRP A 561 26.54 10.85 -16.61
CA TRP A 561 26.43 9.38 -16.81
C TRP A 561 26.36 8.95 -18.27
N ASN A 562 25.73 9.76 -19.14
CA ASN A 562 25.60 9.49 -20.57
C ASN A 562 26.80 9.94 -21.42
N ASN A 563 27.75 10.68 -20.82
CA ASN A 563 28.92 11.22 -21.51
C ASN A 563 30.12 11.24 -20.56
N LEU A 564 30.50 10.05 -20.11
CA LEU A 564 31.60 9.88 -19.16
C LEU A 564 32.93 10.15 -19.87
N GLN A 565 33.72 11.07 -19.31
CA GLN A 565 35.07 11.36 -19.76
C GLN A 565 36.08 10.70 -18.82
N TYR A 566 37.25 10.35 -19.34
CA TYR A 566 38.33 9.79 -18.53
C TYR A 566 39.67 10.41 -18.92
N SER A 567 40.53 10.62 -17.92
CA SER A 567 41.90 11.09 -18.09
C SER A 567 42.87 10.19 -17.35
N LEU A 568 43.89 9.71 -18.06
CA LEU A 568 44.93 8.82 -17.55
C LEU A 568 46.31 9.44 -17.86
N PRO A 569 46.88 10.27 -16.96
CA PRO A 569 48.15 10.96 -17.16
C PRO A 569 49.34 10.03 -16.91
N VAL A 570 49.40 8.89 -17.60
CA VAL A 570 50.54 7.96 -17.53
C VAL A 570 51.76 8.57 -18.22
N ASP A 571 51.54 9.32 -19.30
CA ASP A 571 52.60 9.96 -20.07
C ASP A 571 53.40 10.93 -19.19
N ASP A 572 52.74 11.70 -18.33
CA ASP A 572 53.40 12.68 -17.47
C ASP A 572 54.20 12.00 -16.35
N VAL A 573 53.63 10.97 -15.71
CA VAL A 573 54.29 10.23 -14.61
C VAL A 573 55.51 9.48 -15.11
N VAL A 574 55.41 8.77 -16.23
CA VAL A 574 56.55 8.00 -16.78
C VAL A 574 57.59 8.92 -17.42
N ARG A 575 57.18 9.99 -18.12
CA ARG A 575 58.10 10.92 -18.78
C ARG A 575 58.88 11.77 -17.78
N GLN A 576 58.27 12.27 -16.71
CA GLN A 576 58.99 13.01 -15.66
C GLN A 576 60.08 12.14 -15.02
N GLN A 577 59.79 10.86 -14.79
CA GLN A 577 60.74 9.92 -14.20
C GLN A 577 61.87 9.52 -15.17
N LEU A 578 61.56 9.28 -16.45
CA LEU A 578 62.57 9.01 -17.48
C LEU A 578 63.48 10.22 -17.71
N GLN A 579 62.94 11.44 -17.65
CA GLN A 579 63.73 12.67 -17.73
C GLN A 579 64.62 12.86 -16.50
N SER A 580 64.12 12.56 -15.30
CA SER A 580 64.94 12.62 -14.09
C SER A 580 66.04 11.56 -14.08
N GLU A 581 65.77 10.34 -14.59
CA GLU A 581 66.78 9.30 -14.76
C GLU A 581 67.82 9.68 -15.83
N ALA A 582 67.39 10.17 -16.99
CA ALA A 582 68.30 10.63 -18.04
C ALA A 582 69.21 11.75 -17.52
N LYS A 583 68.66 12.69 -16.74
CA LYS A 583 69.41 13.78 -16.09
C LYS A 583 70.39 13.25 -15.04
N SER A 584 69.98 12.26 -14.25
CA SER A 584 70.86 11.60 -13.26
C SER A 584 72.01 10.85 -13.94
N ARG A 585 71.76 10.07 -15.00
CA ARG A 585 72.82 9.36 -15.72
C ARG A 585 73.75 10.30 -16.49
N LEU A 586 73.21 11.40 -17.02
CA LEU A 586 74.01 12.45 -17.64
C LEU A 586 74.93 13.10 -16.61
N ASN A 587 74.44 13.39 -15.40
CA ASN A 587 75.25 13.91 -14.30
C ASN A 587 76.31 12.90 -13.84
N GLU A 588 75.97 11.61 -13.68
CA GLU A 588 76.96 10.57 -13.34
C GLU A 588 78.04 10.42 -14.43
N TRP A 589 77.66 10.55 -15.70
CA TRP A 589 78.63 10.54 -16.80
C TRP A 589 79.52 11.80 -16.79
N LEU A 590 78.95 12.97 -16.51
CA LEU A 590 79.70 14.23 -16.36
C LEU A 590 80.68 14.17 -15.18
N ASP A 591 80.28 13.62 -14.03
CA ASP A 591 81.15 13.48 -12.85
C ASP A 591 82.31 12.52 -13.13
N ARG A 592 82.09 11.45 -13.91
CA ARG A 592 83.16 10.54 -14.35
C ARG A 592 84.12 11.16 -15.38
N GLN A 593 83.70 12.22 -16.07
CA GLN A 593 84.50 12.94 -17.07
C GLN A 593 85.24 14.15 -16.48
N GLN A 594 85.00 14.53 -15.21
CA GLN A 594 85.79 15.58 -14.57
C GLN A 594 87.23 15.10 -14.36
N PRO A 595 88.24 15.78 -14.93
CA PRO A 595 89.63 15.36 -14.79
C PRO A 595 90.07 15.50 -13.33
N ALA A 596 90.76 14.47 -12.82
CA ALA A 596 91.34 14.48 -11.49
C ALA A 596 92.24 15.72 -11.34
N LYS A 597 91.90 16.60 -10.38
CA LYS A 597 92.81 17.65 -9.93
C LYS A 597 94.06 16.96 -9.36
N GLN A 598 95.16 17.03 -10.11
CA GLN A 598 96.48 16.63 -9.63
C GLN A 598 96.97 17.59 -8.53
N PRO A 599 97.77 17.07 -7.58
CA PRO A 599 97.97 17.63 -6.25
C PRO A 599 98.67 19.00 -6.20
#